data_AF-A0AAV3YJ27-F1
#
_entry.id   AF-A0AAV3YJ27-F1
#
_cell.length_a   1.000
_cell.length_b   1.000
_cell.length_c   1.000
_cell.angle_alpha   90.00
_cell.angle_beta   90.00
_cell.angle_gamma   90.00
#
_symmetry.space_group_name_H-M   'P 1'
#
loop_
_entity.id
_entity.type
_entity.pdbx_description
1 polymer ?
#
loop_
_entity_poly.entity_id
_entity_poly.type
_entity_poly.pdbx_seq_one_letter_code
_entity_poly.pdbx_strand_id
1 'polypeptide(L)'
;MAYRRVCQQLKSTQKIYPVFTSQKHATISSSVRAFSSSLPSKHMYCMLNWRHGRIQSDHLLKQKSFPTIFQPARMMFIQTQDTPNPNSLKFMPGVEVLESGTYDFPNPQSAYCSPLAKMLFRIDGVKGVFLSKDAVTITKADDDIDWAVIKPEIFAVIMDFFASGLPVLTDEKPSGDTGN
;
A
#
# COMPACT_ATOMS: atom_id res chain seq x y z
N MET A 1 -59.71 11.38 11.79
CA MET A 1 -58.32 11.50 11.30
C MET A 1 -57.42 10.64 12.16
N ALA A 2 -57.58 9.32 12.01
CA ALA A 2 -56.82 8.29 12.70
C ALA A 2 -55.56 7.96 11.89
N TYR A 3 -54.39 8.04 12.53
CA TYR A 3 -53.30 7.05 12.43
C TYR A 3 -52.14 7.52 13.32
N ARG A 4 -52.30 7.30 14.63
CA ARG A 4 -51.21 7.28 15.61
C ARG A 4 -51.22 5.89 16.25
N ARG A 5 -50.04 5.25 16.28
CA ARG A 5 -49.65 4.06 17.09
C ARG A 5 -50.13 2.68 16.61
N VAL A 6 -49.23 1.95 15.94
CA VAL A 6 -48.84 0.51 16.08
C VAL A 6 -47.55 0.39 15.24
N CYS A 7 -46.32 0.11 15.71
CA CYS A 7 -45.73 -1.07 16.35
C CYS A 7 -44.52 -0.58 17.19
N GLN A 8 -44.46 -0.67 18.51
CA GLN A 8 -44.14 -1.86 19.31
C GLN A 8 -43.03 -2.77 18.74
N GLN A 9 -41.86 -2.65 19.38
CA GLN A 9 -41.07 -3.73 19.98
C GLN A 9 -40.38 -4.76 19.08
N LEU A 10 -39.24 -5.26 19.60
CA LEU A 10 -38.33 -6.33 19.13
C LEU A 10 -37.21 -5.75 18.24
N LYS A 11 -35.93 -5.69 18.63
CA LYS A 11 -35.05 -6.63 19.35
C LYS A 11 -33.89 -5.79 19.94
N SER A 12 -33.66 -5.68 21.25
CA SER A 12 -33.02 -6.69 22.10
C SER A 12 -32.06 -7.61 21.36
N THR A 13 -30.79 -7.22 21.27
CA THR A 13 -29.63 -8.12 21.45
C THR A 13 -28.37 -7.29 21.65
N GLN A 14 -28.08 -7.03 22.92
CA GLN A 14 -26.72 -6.90 23.43
C GLN A 14 -25.98 -8.23 23.19
N LYS A 15 -24.88 -8.20 22.44
CA LYS A 15 -23.81 -9.22 22.46
C LYS A 15 -22.51 -8.42 22.55
N ILE A 16 -22.02 -8.11 23.74
CA ILE A 16 -21.12 -8.95 24.55
C ILE A 16 -20.11 -9.68 23.66
N TYR A 17 -18.99 -9.01 23.37
CA TYR A 17 -17.76 -9.68 22.97
C TYR A 17 -16.91 -9.89 24.22
N PRO A 18 -16.45 -11.12 24.51
CA PRO A 18 -15.58 -11.36 25.66
C PRO A 18 -14.18 -10.78 25.39
N VAL A 19 -13.75 -9.93 26.32
CA VAL A 19 -12.36 -9.62 26.61
C VAL A 19 -11.63 -10.92 26.93
N PHE A 20 -10.67 -11.33 26.09
CA PHE A 20 -9.75 -12.42 26.42
C PHE A 20 -8.45 -11.83 26.96
N THR A 21 -8.39 -11.74 28.28
CA THR A 21 -7.17 -11.53 29.06
C THR A 21 -6.58 -12.90 29.42
N SER A 22 -5.32 -13.16 29.05
CA SER A 22 -4.43 -14.13 29.74
C SER A 22 -3.02 -13.98 29.13
N GLN A 23 -2.03 -13.33 29.74
CA GLN A 23 -1.32 -13.55 31.01
C GLN A 23 -0.20 -14.61 30.95
N LYS A 24 1.05 -14.08 30.91
CA LYS A 24 2.31 -14.50 31.57
C LYS A 24 3.06 -15.78 31.17
N HIS A 25 4.27 -15.54 30.65
CA HIS A 25 5.60 -15.94 31.17
C HIS A 25 5.87 -17.41 31.53
N ALA A 26 6.88 -18.01 30.87
CA ALA A 26 7.70 -19.06 31.45
C ALA A 26 9.13 -19.01 30.88
N THR A 27 10.06 -19.29 31.79
CA THR A 27 11.50 -19.03 31.75
C THR A 27 12.28 -20.34 31.63
N ILE A 28 13.58 -20.25 31.27
CA ILE A 28 14.68 -21.18 31.59
C ILE A 28 14.75 -22.50 30.78
N SER A 29 15.86 -22.74 30.07
CA SER A 29 16.91 -23.65 30.57
C SER A 29 18.01 -23.95 29.54
N SER A 30 19.24 -23.69 29.99
CA SER A 30 20.55 -24.30 29.70
C SER A 30 20.73 -25.25 28.50
N SER A 31 21.85 -25.08 27.78
CA SER A 31 23.03 -25.94 28.02
C SER A 31 24.26 -25.54 27.19
N VAL A 32 25.34 -25.41 27.95
CA VAL A 32 26.76 -25.36 27.60
C VAL A 32 27.22 -26.35 26.52
N ARG A 33 28.17 -25.91 25.69
CA ARG A 33 29.41 -26.68 25.48
C ARG A 33 30.53 -25.78 24.96
N ALA A 34 31.52 -25.59 25.82
CA ALA A 34 32.84 -25.13 25.46
C ALA A 34 33.58 -26.27 24.72
N PHE A 35 34.37 -25.94 23.70
CA PHE A 35 35.53 -26.76 23.35
C PHE A 35 36.73 -25.85 23.19
N SER A 36 37.62 -26.00 24.18
CA SER A 36 38.97 -25.46 24.23
C SER A 36 39.86 -26.28 23.30
N SER A 37 40.71 -25.62 22.52
CA SER A 37 42.00 -26.20 22.17
C SER A 37 43.01 -25.10 21.82
N SER A 38 43.77 -24.73 22.86
CA SER A 38 45.22 -24.51 22.90
C SER A 38 45.95 -23.90 21.68
N LEU A 39 46.63 -22.79 21.97
CA LEU A 39 47.75 -22.17 21.26
C LEU A 39 48.93 -23.16 21.01
N PRO A 40 49.88 -22.80 20.14
CA PRO A 40 51.09 -22.19 20.70
C PRO A 40 51.68 -21.00 19.90
N SER A 41 52.23 -20.09 20.70
CA SER A 41 53.18 -19.03 20.39
C SER A 41 54.39 -19.51 19.58
N LYS A 42 54.89 -18.67 18.65
CA LYS A 42 56.27 -18.13 18.68
C LYS A 42 56.68 -17.37 17.40
N HIS A 43 57.53 -16.36 17.65
CA HIS A 43 58.50 -15.72 16.74
C HIS A 43 58.10 -14.45 15.98
N MET A 44 58.25 -13.36 16.73
CA MET A 44 58.83 -12.09 16.30
C MET A 44 60.12 -12.32 15.49
N TYR A 45 60.15 -11.87 14.24
CA TYR A 45 61.37 -11.36 13.60
C TYR A 45 61.03 -10.11 12.79
N CYS A 46 61.99 -9.19 12.87
CA CYS A 46 61.95 -7.78 12.54
C CYS A 46 62.28 -7.55 11.05
N MET A 47 61.71 -6.46 10.50
CA MET A 47 62.17 -5.68 9.34
C MET A 47 62.40 -6.39 8.00
N LEU A 48 61.65 -5.97 6.98
CA LEU A 48 62.21 -5.28 5.81
C LEU A 48 61.07 -4.67 4.98
N ASN A 49 61.25 -3.39 4.64
CA ASN A 49 60.62 -2.54 3.62
C ASN A 49 59.59 -3.23 2.71
N TRP A 50 58.44 -2.62 2.42
CA TRP A 50 58.26 -1.93 1.14
C TRP A 50 57.36 -0.70 1.27
N ARG A 51 57.82 0.33 0.56
CA ARG A 51 57.37 1.72 0.54
C ARG A 51 56.60 1.93 -0.77
N HIS A 52 55.59 2.79 -0.71
CA HIS A 52 54.81 3.40 -1.81
C HIS A 52 53.48 2.73 -2.18
N GLY A 53 52.41 3.40 -1.77
CA GLY A 53 51.05 3.13 -2.22
C GLY A 53 50.08 4.16 -1.63
N ARG A 54 50.34 5.45 -1.89
CA ARG A 54 49.39 6.54 -1.62
C ARG A 54 48.23 6.37 -2.61
N ILE A 55 47.11 5.79 -2.19
CA ILE A 55 45.84 5.92 -2.91
C ILE A 55 44.83 6.59 -1.99
N GLN A 56 44.31 7.66 -2.56
CA GLN A 56 43.43 8.68 -2.03
C GLN A 56 42.14 8.06 -1.49
N SER A 57 41.72 8.57 -0.33
CA SER A 57 40.34 8.54 0.13
C SER A 57 39.41 9.20 -0.89
N ASP A 58 38.12 8.92 -0.72
CA ASP A 58 36.97 9.61 -1.32
C ASP A 58 36.45 9.03 -2.63
N HIS A 59 35.65 7.97 -2.51
CA HIS A 59 34.50 7.86 -3.40
C HIS A 59 33.34 7.13 -2.72
N LEU A 60 32.46 7.96 -2.14
CA LEU A 60 31.02 7.78 -2.04
C LEU A 60 30.54 6.39 -1.62
N LEU A 61 30.15 6.29 -0.35
CA LEU A 61 29.07 5.41 0.08
C LEU A 61 27.85 5.72 -0.81
N LYS A 62 27.74 5.01 -1.94
CA LYS A 62 26.50 4.86 -2.69
C LYS A 62 25.61 4.04 -1.78
N GLN A 63 24.97 4.75 -0.85
CA GLN A 63 23.81 4.27 -0.12
C GLN A 63 22.85 3.79 -1.20
N LYS A 64 22.87 2.47 -1.43
CA LYS A 64 21.82 1.82 -2.19
C LYS A 64 20.57 2.09 -1.37
N SER A 65 19.76 3.02 -1.86
CA SER A 65 18.40 3.21 -1.43
C SER A 65 17.79 1.83 -1.35
N PHE A 66 17.53 1.39 -0.12
CA PHE A 66 16.75 0.19 0.09
C PHE A 66 15.42 0.43 -0.62
N PRO A 67 15.01 -0.43 -1.57
CA PRO A 67 13.67 -0.30 -2.13
C PRO A 67 12.70 -0.36 -0.95
N THR A 68 11.75 0.57 -0.96
CA THR A 68 10.64 0.67 0.00
C THR A 68 10.27 -0.71 0.49
N ILE A 69 10.41 -0.92 1.80
CA ILE A 69 10.04 -2.14 2.51
C ILE A 69 8.74 -2.64 1.88
N PHE A 70 8.78 -3.81 1.24
CA PHE A 70 7.59 -4.51 0.77
C PHE A 70 6.78 -4.80 2.03
N GLN A 71 5.88 -3.87 2.36
CA GLN A 71 5.08 -3.92 3.55
C GLN A 71 4.17 -5.13 3.37
N PRO A 72 4.30 -6.18 4.20
CA PRO A 72 3.44 -7.34 4.06
C PRO A 72 2.01 -6.86 4.23
N ALA A 73 1.22 -6.90 3.15
CA ALA A 73 -0.17 -6.47 3.09
C ALA A 73 -1.03 -7.36 4.00
N ARG A 74 -1.00 -7.08 5.29
CA ARG A 74 -1.84 -7.71 6.29
C ARG A 74 -2.55 -6.55 6.99
N MET A 75 -3.75 -6.27 6.49
CA MET A 75 -4.65 -5.15 6.85
C MET A 75 -4.32 -3.81 6.17
N MET A 76 -4.70 -3.71 4.89
CA MET A 76 -4.92 -2.42 4.23
C MET A 76 -6.30 -1.90 4.65
N PHE A 77 -6.36 -0.69 5.21
CA PHE A 77 -7.63 -0.05 5.59
C PHE A 77 -7.85 1.20 4.74
N ILE A 78 -8.82 1.12 3.82
CA ILE A 78 -9.14 2.23 2.94
C ILE A 78 -10.17 3.13 3.62
N GLN A 79 -9.80 4.38 3.86
CA GLN A 79 -10.71 5.41 4.37
C GLN A 79 -11.42 6.10 3.20
N THR A 80 -12.66 6.53 3.39
CA THR A 80 -13.38 7.36 2.41
C THR A 80 -13.57 8.76 2.95
N GLN A 81 -13.37 9.76 2.11
CA GLN A 81 -13.66 11.16 2.39
C GLN A 81 -14.63 11.70 1.35
N ASP A 82 -15.67 12.37 1.83
CA ASP A 82 -16.59 13.10 0.98
C ASP A 82 -15.89 14.29 0.33
N THR A 83 -16.30 14.60 -0.90
CA THR A 83 -15.81 15.76 -1.64
C THR A 83 -16.96 16.77 -1.79
N PRO A 84 -16.70 18.05 -2.09
CA PRO A 84 -17.78 19.00 -2.36
C PRO A 84 -18.63 18.62 -3.59
N ASN A 85 -18.17 17.69 -4.43
CA ASN A 85 -18.93 17.13 -5.53
C ASN A 85 -19.62 15.82 -5.07
N PRO A 86 -20.96 15.73 -5.05
CA PRO A 86 -21.67 14.51 -4.64
C PRO A 86 -21.39 13.30 -5.55
N ASN A 87 -20.93 13.56 -6.78
CA ASN A 87 -20.57 12.54 -7.76
C ASN A 87 -19.14 12.07 -7.66
N SER A 88 -18.35 12.68 -6.78
CA SER A 88 -16.97 12.28 -6.54
C SER A 88 -16.76 11.86 -5.10
N LEU A 89 -16.08 10.73 -4.92
CA LEU A 89 -15.68 10.25 -3.60
C LEU A 89 -14.19 9.94 -3.58
N LYS A 90 -13.52 10.34 -2.50
CA LYS A 90 -12.09 10.16 -2.32
C LYS A 90 -11.82 8.93 -1.46
N PHE A 91 -10.97 8.03 -1.95
CA PHE A 91 -10.53 6.81 -1.28
C PHE A 91 -9.05 6.95 -0.89
N MET A 92 -8.77 6.78 0.40
CA MET A 92 -7.45 6.94 1.01
C MET A 92 -6.96 5.60 1.54
N PRO A 93 -6.11 4.90 0.77
CA PRO A 93 -5.63 3.57 1.12
C PRO A 93 -4.66 3.52 2.33
N GLY A 94 -4.17 4.69 2.77
CA GLY A 94 -3.16 4.78 3.83
C GLY A 94 -1.73 4.46 3.37
N VAL A 95 -1.54 4.25 2.07
CA VAL A 95 -0.25 4.09 1.40
C VAL A 95 -0.12 5.11 0.27
N GLU A 96 1.10 5.40 -0.12
CA GLU A 96 1.40 6.26 -1.27
C GLU A 96 0.95 5.55 -2.56
N VAL A 97 0.08 6.22 -3.32
CA VAL A 97 -0.45 5.77 -4.61
C VAL A 97 0.45 6.25 -5.75
N LEU A 98 0.98 7.47 -5.66
CA LEU A 98 1.87 8.06 -6.67
C LEU A 98 3.10 8.64 -6.01
N GLU A 99 4.28 8.45 -6.62
CA GLU A 99 5.54 9.03 -6.13
C GLU A 99 5.54 10.56 -6.19
N SER A 100 4.93 11.14 -7.21
CA SER A 100 4.86 12.59 -7.41
C SER A 100 3.73 12.99 -8.35
N GLY A 101 3.23 14.20 -8.16
CA GLY A 101 2.20 14.80 -9.01
C GLY A 101 0.81 14.20 -8.84
N THR A 102 0.00 14.38 -9.87
CA THR A 102 -1.38 13.91 -9.95
C THR A 102 -1.68 13.50 -11.39
N TYR A 103 -2.53 12.49 -11.56
CA TYR A 103 -2.99 12.04 -12.86
C TYR A 103 -4.51 12.05 -12.92
N ASP A 104 -5.06 12.66 -13.96
CA ASP A 104 -6.49 12.69 -14.23
C ASP A 104 -6.82 11.77 -15.40
N PHE A 105 -7.81 10.91 -15.19
CA PHE A 105 -8.34 10.00 -16.20
C PHE A 105 -9.84 10.27 -16.36
N PRO A 106 -10.25 11.11 -17.32
CA PRO A 106 -11.66 11.41 -17.55
C PRO A 106 -12.39 10.32 -18.35
N ASN A 107 -11.66 9.35 -18.91
CA ASN A 107 -12.24 8.24 -19.68
C ASN A 107 -11.35 6.98 -19.64
N PRO A 108 -11.90 5.79 -19.93
CA PRO A 108 -11.13 4.54 -19.95
C PRO A 108 -9.94 4.56 -20.92
N GLN A 109 -10.04 5.28 -22.05
CA GLN A 109 -8.96 5.36 -23.04
C GLN A 109 -7.73 6.09 -22.50
N SER A 110 -7.92 7.14 -21.69
CA SER A 110 -6.83 7.88 -21.03
C SER A 110 -6.11 7.05 -19.96
N ALA A 111 -6.73 5.98 -19.46
CA ALA A 111 -6.15 5.11 -18.45
C ALA A 111 -5.02 4.21 -18.98
N TYR A 112 -4.60 4.37 -20.24
CA TYR A 112 -3.54 3.58 -20.85
C TYR A 112 -2.33 3.50 -19.92
N CYS A 113 -1.83 4.60 -19.37
CA CYS A 113 -0.63 4.57 -18.53
C CYS A 113 -0.82 4.06 -17.09
N SER A 114 -2.01 3.61 -16.66
CA SER A 114 -2.23 3.15 -15.28
C SER A 114 -3.03 1.84 -15.20
N PRO A 115 -2.41 0.72 -14.78
CA PRO A 115 -3.14 -0.53 -14.56
C PRO A 115 -4.24 -0.42 -13.49
N LEU A 116 -4.00 0.36 -12.42
CA LEU A 116 -5.01 0.63 -11.39
C LEU A 116 -6.23 1.34 -11.99
N ALA A 117 -6.02 2.40 -12.78
CA ALA A 117 -7.13 3.12 -13.42
C ALA A 117 -7.88 2.20 -14.41
N LYS A 118 -7.17 1.41 -15.23
CA LYS A 118 -7.79 0.42 -16.14
C LYS A 118 -8.70 -0.55 -15.39
N MET A 119 -8.29 -1.03 -14.22
CA MET A 119 -9.12 -1.94 -13.40
C MET A 119 -10.34 -1.22 -12.81
N LEU A 120 -10.18 0.03 -12.33
CA LEU A 120 -11.30 0.81 -11.79
C LEU A 120 -12.36 1.15 -12.84
N PHE A 121 -11.95 1.41 -14.09
CA PHE A 121 -12.89 1.63 -15.20
C PHE A 121 -13.69 0.40 -15.63
N ARG A 122 -13.36 -0.80 -15.14
CA ARG A 122 -14.16 -2.01 -15.37
C ARG A 122 -15.38 -2.10 -14.47
N ILE A 123 -15.42 -1.29 -13.41
CA ILE A 123 -16.55 -1.23 -12.49
C ILE A 123 -17.68 -0.43 -13.16
N ASP A 124 -18.87 -1.02 -13.19
CA ASP A 124 -20.05 -0.37 -13.75
C ASP A 124 -20.40 0.87 -12.93
N GLY A 125 -20.54 2.01 -13.62
CA GLY A 125 -20.86 3.29 -12.99
C GLY A 125 -19.64 4.16 -12.66
N VAL A 126 -18.41 3.72 -12.90
CA VAL A 126 -17.23 4.58 -12.82
C VAL A 126 -17.03 5.35 -14.12
N LYS A 127 -17.02 6.69 -14.04
CA LYS A 127 -16.83 7.59 -15.19
C LYS A 127 -15.45 8.24 -15.24
N GLY A 128 -14.86 8.52 -14.08
CA GLY A 128 -13.57 9.18 -14.02
C GLY A 128 -12.77 8.72 -12.82
N VAL A 129 -11.45 8.71 -12.97
CA VAL A 129 -10.49 8.34 -11.92
C VAL A 129 -9.44 9.42 -11.85
N PHE A 130 -9.23 9.98 -10.66
CA PHE A 130 -8.17 10.94 -10.39
C PHE A 130 -7.23 10.38 -9.33
N LEU A 131 -5.96 10.23 -9.69
CA LEU A 131 -4.91 9.75 -8.81
C LEU A 131 -4.11 10.92 -8.27
N SER A 132 -3.92 10.93 -6.96
CA SER A 132 -3.05 11.85 -6.24
C SER A 132 -2.04 11.05 -5.42
N LYS A 133 -1.10 11.74 -4.78
CA LYS A 133 -0.05 11.12 -3.97
C LYS A 133 -0.57 10.04 -3.01
N ASP A 134 -1.61 10.36 -2.23
CA ASP A 134 -2.08 9.50 -1.12
C ASP A 134 -3.52 9.00 -1.31
N ALA A 135 -4.15 9.32 -2.44
CA ALA A 135 -5.58 9.05 -2.62
C ALA A 135 -5.99 8.81 -4.07
N VAL A 136 -7.07 8.04 -4.21
CA VAL A 136 -7.78 7.74 -5.45
C VAL A 136 -9.17 8.38 -5.36
N THR A 137 -9.45 9.35 -6.20
CA THR A 137 -10.79 9.94 -6.30
C THR A 137 -11.52 9.34 -7.49
N ILE A 138 -12.75 8.90 -7.28
CA ILE A 138 -13.57 8.28 -8.30
C ILE A 138 -14.79 9.16 -8.54
N THR A 139 -15.13 9.36 -9.80
CA THR A 139 -16.34 10.06 -10.23
C THR A 139 -17.31 9.06 -10.82
N LYS A 140 -18.55 9.05 -10.31
CA LYS A 140 -19.61 8.19 -10.83
C LYS A 140 -20.20 8.74 -12.13
N ALA A 141 -20.76 7.85 -12.95
CA ALA A 141 -21.30 8.19 -14.26
C ALA A 141 -22.63 8.94 -14.20
N ASP A 142 -23.48 8.55 -13.25
CA ASP A 142 -24.85 9.06 -13.11
C ASP A 142 -25.17 9.32 -11.63
N ASP A 143 -26.06 10.27 -11.38
CA ASP A 143 -26.53 10.68 -10.05
C ASP A 143 -27.36 9.57 -9.39
N ASP A 144 -28.04 8.75 -10.21
CA ASP A 144 -28.91 7.65 -9.78
C ASP A 144 -28.14 6.44 -9.19
N ILE A 145 -26.83 6.36 -9.42
CA ILE A 145 -25.99 5.27 -8.91
C ILE A 145 -25.66 5.55 -7.44
N ASP A 146 -26.07 4.63 -6.56
CA ASP A 146 -25.75 4.69 -5.14
C ASP A 146 -24.31 4.23 -4.87
N TRP A 147 -23.56 5.06 -4.14
CA TRP A 147 -22.24 4.75 -3.63
C TRP A 147 -22.21 3.44 -2.83
N ALA A 148 -23.29 3.07 -2.12
CA ALA A 148 -23.37 1.82 -1.37
C ALA A 148 -23.18 0.57 -2.23
N VAL A 149 -23.53 0.64 -3.53
CA VAL A 149 -23.43 -0.48 -4.48
C VAL A 149 -22.02 -0.57 -5.06
N ILE A 150 -21.43 0.55 -5.48
CA ILE A 150 -20.12 0.57 -6.16
C ILE A 150 -18.92 0.58 -5.20
N LYS A 151 -19.09 1.06 -3.96
CA LYS A 151 -18.01 1.12 -2.95
C LYS A 151 -17.35 -0.25 -2.70
N PRO A 152 -18.10 -1.35 -2.45
CA PRO A 152 -17.51 -2.66 -2.23
C PRO A 152 -16.60 -3.12 -3.38
N GLU A 153 -16.99 -2.88 -4.63
CA GLU A 153 -16.20 -3.25 -5.81
C GLU A 153 -14.94 -2.41 -5.94
N ILE A 154 -15.05 -1.10 -5.71
CA ILE A 154 -13.89 -0.20 -5.69
C ILE A 154 -12.88 -0.63 -4.63
N PHE A 155 -13.34 -0.94 -3.42
CA PHE A 155 -12.47 -1.43 -2.36
C PHE A 155 -11.77 -2.72 -2.76
N ALA A 156 -12.50 -3.67 -3.36
CA ALA A 156 -11.93 -4.94 -3.82
C ALA A 156 -10.82 -4.72 -4.85
N VAL A 157 -11.05 -3.87 -5.86
CA VAL A 157 -10.06 -3.55 -6.89
C VAL A 157 -8.82 -2.89 -6.32
N ILE A 158 -8.98 -1.90 -5.44
CA ILE A 158 -7.85 -1.21 -4.80
C ILE A 158 -7.04 -2.21 -3.96
N MET A 159 -7.70 -3.02 -3.14
CA MET A 159 -7.02 -4.01 -2.30
C MET A 159 -6.27 -5.06 -3.14
N ASP A 160 -6.90 -5.59 -4.19
CA ASP A 160 -6.29 -6.59 -5.08
C ASP A 160 -5.08 -6.00 -5.83
N PHE A 161 -5.22 -4.77 -6.34
CA PHE A 161 -4.13 -4.07 -7.01
C PHE A 161 -2.90 -3.91 -6.10
N PHE A 162 -3.08 -3.38 -4.88
CA PHE A 162 -1.96 -3.22 -3.95
C PHE A 162 -1.42 -4.55 -3.41
N ALA A 163 -2.25 -5.59 -3.33
CA ALA A 163 -1.79 -6.94 -2.98
C ALA A 163 -0.95 -7.58 -4.11
N SER A 164 -1.24 -7.24 -5.37
CA SER A 164 -0.50 -7.75 -6.53
C SER A 164 0.91 -7.17 -6.67
N GLY A 165 1.17 -5.99 -6.09
CA GLY A 165 2.45 -5.30 -6.20
C GLY A 165 2.75 -4.74 -7.60
N LEU A 166 1.73 -4.61 -8.46
CA LEU A 166 1.86 -3.99 -9.78
C LEU A 166 2.20 -2.49 -9.68
N PRO A 167 2.92 -1.92 -10.66
CA PRO A 167 3.18 -0.49 -10.69
C PRO A 167 1.90 0.30 -11.00
N VAL A 168 1.68 1.43 -10.31
CA VAL A 168 0.50 2.29 -10.51
C VAL A 168 0.53 2.98 -11.86
N LEU A 169 1.72 3.36 -12.33
CA LEU A 169 1.96 3.96 -13.64
C LEU A 169 2.91 3.10 -14.48
N THR A 170 2.64 3.01 -15.76
CA THR A 170 3.45 2.33 -16.77
C THR A 170 3.91 3.35 -17.81
N ASP A 171 5.14 3.21 -18.31
CA ASP A 171 5.75 4.08 -19.34
C ASP A 171 5.13 3.92 -20.76
N GLU A 172 3.93 3.32 -20.86
CA GLU A 172 3.23 3.16 -22.13
C GLU A 172 2.79 4.53 -22.65
N LYS A 173 3.30 4.94 -23.82
CA LYS A 173 2.83 6.14 -24.53
C LYS A 173 1.52 5.82 -25.26
N PRO A 174 0.60 6.79 -25.39
CA PRO A 174 -0.57 6.59 -26.22
C PRO A 174 -0.07 6.44 -27.66
N SER A 175 -0.29 5.28 -28.26
CA SER A 175 0.06 5.01 -29.65
C SER A 175 -0.79 5.90 -30.56
N GLY A 176 -0.24 7.07 -30.90
CA GLY A 176 -0.76 7.97 -31.92
C GLY A 176 -0.27 7.52 -33.30
N ASP A 177 -1.06 6.69 -33.96
CA ASP A 177 -0.86 6.20 -35.33
C ASP A 177 -2.27 6.04 -35.93
N THR A 178 -2.72 6.63 -37.04
CA THR A 178 -2.15 7.37 -38.18
C THR A 178 -3.29 8.26 -38.74
N GLY A 179 -2.99 9.43 -39.32
CA GLY A 179 -3.97 10.21 -40.09
C GLY A 179 -3.36 11.40 -40.80
N ASN A 180 -2.53 11.12 -41.80
CA ASN A 180 -2.09 12.06 -42.85
C ASN A 180 -3.03 11.94 -44.05
#